data_AF-A0A929UE19-F1
#
_entry.id   AF-A0A929UE19-F1
#
_cell.length_a   1.000
_cell.length_b   1.000
_cell.length_c   1.000
_cell.angle_alpha   90.00
_cell.angle_beta   90.00
_cell.angle_gamma   90.00
#
_symmetry.space_group_name_H-M   'P 1'
#
loop_
_entity.id
_entity.type
_entity.pdbx_description
1 polymer ?
#
loop_
_entity_poly.entity_id
_entity_poly.type
_entity_poly.pdbx_seq_one_letter_code
_entity_poly.pdbx_strand_id
1 'polypeptide(L)'
;MIRTATQLKAKVRNLSGGDSKKARTLIRNFIMERFLERIALSQYRNNFILKGGMLVAAVVGLDTRATMDIDTTVKSMNLTKD
;
A
#
# COMPACT_ATOMS: atom_id res chain seq x y z
N MET A 1 -10.62 13.89 -0.09
CA MET A 1 -9.23 13.49 -0.39
C MET A 1 -8.35 13.85 0.79
N ILE A 2 -7.60 12.90 1.37
CA ILE A 2 -6.67 13.17 2.48
C ILE A 2 -5.42 13.85 1.89
N ARG A 3 -5.10 15.06 2.34
CA ARG A 3 -3.98 15.86 1.80
C ARG A 3 -2.85 16.07 2.80
N THR A 4 -3.12 15.95 4.10
CA THR A 4 -2.12 16.15 5.16
C THR A 4 -2.00 14.96 6.10
N ALA A 5 -0.84 14.84 6.74
CA ALA A 5 -0.60 13.84 7.77
C ALA A 5 -1.59 13.97 8.95
N THR A 6 -1.97 15.19 9.32
CA THR A 6 -2.96 15.46 10.37
C THR A 6 -4.33 14.90 10.02
N GLN A 7 -4.80 15.13 8.79
CA GLN A 7 -6.07 14.57 8.31
C GLN A 7 -6.06 13.04 8.32
N LEU A 8 -4.94 12.42 7.91
CA LEU A 8 -4.78 10.97 7.97
C LEU A 8 -4.86 10.46 9.41
N LYS A 9 -4.05 11.02 10.32
CA LYS A 9 -4.01 10.61 11.72
C LYS A 9 -5.36 10.79 12.41
N ALA A 10 -6.06 11.89 12.14
CA ALA A 10 -7.40 12.13 12.67
C ALA A 10 -8.41 11.08 12.18
N LYS A 11 -8.42 10.78 10.87
CA LYS A 11 -9.31 9.75 10.30
C LYS A 11 -9.01 8.36 10.86
N VAL A 12 -7.73 8.00 10.97
CA VAL A 12 -7.30 6.71 11.56
C VAL A 12 -7.76 6.61 13.02
N ARG A 13 -7.55 7.66 13.82
CA ARG A 13 -7.99 7.68 15.23
C ARG A 13 -9.49 7.46 15.37
N ASN A 14 -10.29 8.08 14.50
CA ASN A 14 -11.75 7.92 14.52
C ASN A 14 -12.17 6.50 14.12
N LEU A 15 -11.52 5.90 13.12
CA LEU A 15 -11.82 4.54 12.64
C LEU A 15 -11.29 3.43 13.56
N SER A 16 -10.21 3.69 14.28
CA SER A 16 -9.58 2.71 15.16
C SER A 16 -10.34 2.53 16.47
N GLY A 17 -11.17 3.49 16.90
CA GLY A 17 -11.93 3.40 18.14
C GLY A 17 -11.06 3.22 19.39
N GLY A 18 -9.84 3.77 19.36
CA GLY A 18 -8.85 3.62 20.44
C GLY A 18 -7.98 2.36 20.35
N ASP A 19 -8.27 1.41 19.45
CA ASP A 19 -7.42 0.23 19.24
C ASP A 19 -6.14 0.58 18.46
N SER A 20 -5.01 0.51 19.14
CA SER A 20 -3.67 0.76 18.58
C SER A 20 -3.28 -0.21 17.47
N LYS A 21 -3.67 -1.50 17.56
CA LYS A 21 -3.39 -2.49 16.50
C LYS A 21 -4.21 -2.17 15.26
N LYS A 22 -5.49 -1.80 15.43
CA LYS A 22 -6.36 -1.37 14.35
C LYS A 22 -5.83 -0.09 13.69
N ALA A 23 -5.42 0.90 14.48
CA ALA A 23 -4.81 2.14 13.97
C ALA A 23 -3.56 1.86 13.12
N ARG A 24 -2.67 0.99 13.61
CA ARG A 24 -1.44 0.60 12.89
C ARG A 24 -1.75 -0.09 11.57
N THR A 25 -2.78 -0.94 11.55
CA THR A 25 -3.23 -1.61 10.33
C THR A 25 -3.82 -0.62 9.32
N LEU A 26 -4.68 0.30 9.76
CA LEU A 26 -5.27 1.32 8.88
C LEU A 26 -4.22 2.23 8.22
N ILE A 27 -3.22 2.69 8.98
CA ILE A 27 -2.12 3.50 8.42
C ILE A 27 -1.34 2.71 7.38
N ARG A 28 -1.02 1.45 7.67
CA ARG A 28 -0.30 0.59 6.73
C ARG A 28 -1.09 0.34 5.46
N ASN A 29 -2.36 -0.01 5.58
CA ASN A 29 -3.24 -0.21 4.43
C ASN A 29 -3.28 1.04 3.55
N PHE A 30 -3.46 2.21 4.17
CA PHE A 30 -3.45 3.49 3.47
C PHE A 30 -2.13 3.73 2.72
N ILE A 31 -0.97 3.55 3.36
CA ILE A 31 0.33 3.77 2.70
C ILE A 31 0.50 2.85 1.50
N MET A 32 0.14 1.58 1.64
CA MET A 32 0.26 0.57 0.58
C MET A 32 -0.63 0.91 -0.62
N GLU A 33 -1.89 1.26 -0.38
CA GLU A 33 -2.83 1.67 -1.43
C GLU A 33 -2.36 2.95 -2.13
N ARG A 34 -1.91 3.95 -1.37
CA ARG A 34 -1.38 5.20 -1.94
C ARG A 34 -0.09 4.99 -2.73
N PHE A 35 0.75 4.05 -2.33
CA PHE A 35 1.94 3.69 -3.10
C PHE A 35 1.54 3.06 -4.44
N LEU A 36 0.66 2.06 -4.43
CA LEU A 36 0.19 1.41 -5.66
C LEU A 36 -0.50 2.39 -6.61
N GLU A 37 -1.34 3.29 -6.09
CA GLU A 37 -2.00 4.34 -6.88
C GLU A 37 -0.98 5.28 -7.54
N ARG A 38 0.08 5.67 -6.81
CA ARG A 38 1.15 6.50 -7.39
C ARG A 38 1.91 5.76 -8.49
N ILE A 39 2.22 4.47 -8.31
CA ILE A 39 2.86 3.66 -9.36
C ILE A 39 1.95 3.58 -10.59
N ALA A 40 0.66 3.30 -10.41
CA ALA A 40 -0.31 3.20 -11.50
C ALA A 40 -0.46 4.51 -12.31
N LEU A 41 -0.35 5.66 -11.65
CA LEU A 41 -0.39 6.99 -12.28
C LEU A 41 0.97 7.47 -12.80
N SER A 42 2.06 6.78 -12.47
CA SER A 42 3.41 7.19 -12.86
C SER A 42 3.78 6.71 -14.27
N GLN A 43 4.83 7.32 -14.83
CA GLN A 43 5.48 6.83 -16.04
C GLN A 43 6.01 5.38 -15.91
N TYR A 44 6.20 4.89 -14.68
CA TYR A 44 6.73 3.55 -14.40
C TYR A 44 5.66 2.47 -14.30
N ARG A 45 4.38 2.79 -14.53
CA ARG A 45 3.26 1.83 -14.34
C ARG A 45 3.46 0.49 -15.06
N ASN A 46 4.12 0.50 -16.21
CA ASN A 46 4.37 -0.69 -17.03
C ASN A 46 5.68 -1.42 -16.67
N ASN A 47 6.50 -0.82 -15.82
CA ASN A 47 7.74 -1.41 -15.32
C ASN A 47 7.52 -2.26 -14.07
N PHE A 48 6.50 -1.96 -13.27
CA PHE A 48 6.19 -2.69 -12.04
C PHE A 48 5.14 -3.78 -12.28
N ILE A 49 5.50 -5.03 -11.98
CA ILE A 49 4.57 -6.15 -11.91
C ILE A 49 4.30 -6.44 -10.43
N LEU A 50 3.07 -6.21 -9.98
CA LEU A 50 2.63 -6.58 -8.63
C LEU A 50 2.47 -8.10 -8.52
N LYS A 51 2.95 -8.68 -7.43
CA LYS A 51 2.82 -10.11 -7.13
C LYS A 51 2.66 -10.35 -5.63
N GLY A 52 2.80 -11.61 -5.21
CA GLY A 52 2.85 -12.00 -3.80
C GLY A 52 1.50 -11.93 -3.09
N GLY A 53 1.56 -11.99 -1.76
CA GLY A 53 0.35 -12.14 -0.94
C GLY A 53 -0.55 -10.90 -0.93
N MET A 54 -0.02 -9.70 -1.22
CA MET A 54 -0.84 -8.49 -1.36
C MET A 54 -1.78 -8.59 -2.56
N LEU A 55 -1.29 -9.09 -3.71
CA LEU A 55 -2.13 -9.34 -4.88
C LEU A 55 -3.20 -10.39 -4.59
N VAL A 56 -2.81 -11.50 -3.96
CA VAL A 56 -3.74 -12.57 -3.60
C VAL A 56 -4.83 -12.06 -2.66
N ALA A 57 -4.47 -11.28 -1.63
CA ALA A 57 -5.44 -10.70 -0.71
C ALA A 57 -6.43 -9.75 -1.43
N ALA A 58 -5.95 -8.95 -2.38
CA ALA A 58 -6.79 -8.05 -3.16
C ALA A 58 -7.76 -8.77 -4.10
N VAL A 59 -7.34 -9.92 -4.67
CA VAL A 59 -8.18 -10.72 -5.59
C VAL A 59 -9.19 -11.59 -4.83
N VAL A 60 -8.77 -12.20 -3.72
CA VAL A 60 -9.57 -13.20 -2.98
C VAL A 60 -10.42 -12.56 -1.87
N GLY A 61 -10.12 -11.32 -1.46
CA GLY A 61 -10.88 -10.63 -0.41
C GLY A 61 -10.58 -11.17 1.01
N LEU A 62 -9.35 -11.64 1.25
CA LEU A 62 -8.94 -12.10 2.57
C LEU A 62 -8.72 -10.90 3.50
N ASP A 63 -9.67 -10.69 4.44
CA ASP A 63 -9.61 -9.61 5.44
C ASP A 63 -8.45 -9.78 6.44
N THR A 64 -7.94 -11.00 6.61
CA THR A 64 -6.75 -11.28 7.41
C THR A 64 -5.50 -11.14 6.55
N ARG A 65 -4.99 -9.92 6.42
CA ARG A 65 -3.67 -9.69 5.82
C ARG A 65 -2.58 -10.35 6.67
N ALA A 66 -2.10 -11.52 6.25
CA ALA A 66 -0.93 -12.17 6.81
C ALA A 66 0.40 -11.52 6.35
N THR A 67 0.41 -10.89 5.17
CA THR A 67 1.58 -10.19 4.62
C THR A 67 1.43 -8.67 4.67
N MET A 68 2.53 -7.99 5.02
CA MET A 68 2.64 -6.53 5.00
C MET A 68 3.54 -6.02 3.87
N ASP A 69 4.10 -6.91 3.06
CA ASP A 69 5.09 -6.57 2.05
C ASP A 69 4.42 -6.29 0.69
N ILE A 70 5.04 -5.42 -0.12
CA ILE A 70 4.68 -5.25 -1.53
C ILE A 70 5.74 -5.99 -2.35
N ASP A 71 5.39 -7.19 -2.79
CA ASP A 71 6.23 -7.92 -3.72
C ASP A 71 6.02 -7.36 -5.14
N THR A 72 7.08 -6.81 -5.72
CA THR A 72 7.05 -6.36 -7.11
C THR A 72 8.24 -6.91 -7.88
N THR A 73 8.04 -7.12 -9.17
CA THR A 73 9.13 -7.33 -10.12
C THR A 73 9.22 -6.11 -11.02
N VAL A 74 10.43 -5.54 -11.10
CA VAL A 74 10.74 -4.47 -12.02
C VAL A 74 11.22 -5.06 -13.34
N LYS A 75 10.63 -4.63 -14.45
CA LYS A 75 11.06 -4.99 -15.80
C LYS A 75 11.32 -3.76 -16.66
N SER A 76 12.09 -3.97 -17.73
CA SER A 76 12.31 -2.96 -18.77
C SER A 76 12.88 -1.63 -18.22
N MET A 77 13.69 -1.71 -17.16
CA MET A 77 14.49 -0.61 -16.64
C MET A 77 15.94 -1.04 -16.64
N ASN A 78 16.82 -0.23 -17.24
CA ASN A 78 18.25 -0.42 -17.15
C ASN A 78 18.69 -0.02 -15.74
N LEU A 79 19.17 -0.99 -14.97
CA LEU A 79 19.74 -0.75 -13.66
C LEU A 79 21.23 -0.51 -13.84
N THR A 80 21.68 0.73 -13.68
CA THR A 80 23.10 1.03 -13.54
C THR A 80 23.50 0.80 -12.09
N LYS A 81 24.65 0.15 -11.87
CA LYS A 81 25.33 0.26 -10.59
C LYS A 81 26.10 1.58 -10.64
N ASP A 82 25.87 2.45 -9.67
CA ASP A 82 26.86 3.47 -9.33
C ASP A 82 28.16 2.79 -8.88
#